data_AF-A0AAV5ZZK7-F1
#
_entry.id   AF-A0AAV5ZZK7-F1
#
_cell.length_a   1.000
_cell.length_b   1.000
_cell.length_c   1.000
_cell.angle_alpha   90.00
_cell.angle_beta   90.00
_cell.angle_gamma   90.00
#
_symmetry.space_group_name_H-M   'P 1'
#
loop_
_entity.id
_entity.type
_entity.pdbx_description
1 polymer ?
#
loop_
_entity_poly.entity_id
_entity_poly.type
_entity_poly.pdbx_seq_one_letter_code
_entity_poly.pdbx_strand_id
1 'polypeptide(L)' 'MRYSPGMEKLTVDALRTLAKAQGLELTDAELTALLPLVEGGRQSLAAIRDLPVECEPASQFRIL' A
#
# COMPACT_ATOMS: atom_id res chain seq x y z
N MET A 1 14.61 2.38 -9.06
CA MET A 1 13.37 2.87 -9.69
C MET A 1 12.91 4.10 -8.93
N ARG A 2 12.99 5.29 -9.54
CA ARG A 2 12.43 6.52 -8.97
C ARG A 2 10.96 6.59 -9.36
N TYR A 3 10.05 6.36 -8.43
CA TYR A 3 8.65 6.69 -8.63
C TYR A 3 8.49 8.21 -8.46
N SER A 4 7.93 8.86 -9.49
CA SER A 4 7.63 10.30 -9.55
C SER A 4 6.10 10.51 -9.55
N PRO A 5 5.62 11.75 -9.30
CA PRO A 5 4.74 12.06 -8.18
C PRO A 5 3.25 12.13 -8.54
N GLY A 6 2.42 11.96 -7.51
CA GLY A 6 0.97 11.93 -7.60
C GLY A 6 0.49 10.51 -7.40
N MET A 7 0.19 10.15 -6.15
CA MET A 7 -0.46 8.88 -5.89
C MET A 7 -1.82 8.92 -6.58
N GLU A 8 -1.93 8.28 -7.75
CA GLU A 8 -3.21 8.09 -8.43
C GLU A 8 -4.23 7.59 -7.41
N LYS A 9 -5.45 8.16 -7.49
CA LYS A 9 -6.54 7.83 -6.57
C LYS A 9 -6.74 6.31 -6.57
N LEU A 10 -6.74 5.71 -5.39
CA LEU A 10 -7.01 4.29 -5.26
C LEU A 10 -8.43 3.98 -5.74
N THR A 11 -8.57 2.96 -6.60
CA THR A 11 -9.84 2.51 -7.15
C THR A 11 -10.23 1.15 -6.59
N VAL A 12 -11.52 0.82 -6.65
CA VAL A 12 -12.02 -0.52 -6.29
C VAL A 12 -11.36 -1.61 -7.15
N ASP A 13 -11.07 -1.33 -8.43
CA ASP A 13 -10.40 -2.29 -9.31
C ASP A 13 -8.93 -2.53 -8.93
N ALA A 14 -8.23 -1.50 -8.45
CA ALA A 14 -6.90 -1.66 -7.88
C ALA A 14 -6.93 -2.56 -6.64
N LEU A 15 -7.91 -2.35 -5.74
CA LEU A 15 -8.11 -3.20 -4.58
C LEU A 15 -8.50 -4.63 -4.95
N ARG A 16 -9.36 -4.81 -5.96
CA ARG A 16 -9.73 -6.13 -6.48
C ARG A 16 -8.51 -6.89 -6.99
N THR A 17 -7.62 -6.20 -7.70
CA THR A 17 -6.38 -6.77 -8.24
C THR A 17 -5.46 -7.23 -7.11
N LEU A 18 -5.29 -6.41 -6.07
CA LEU A 18 -4.49 -6.76 -4.90
C LEU A 18 -5.10 -7.91 -4.10
N ALA A 19 -6.41 -7.90 -3.86
CA ALA A 19 -7.12 -8.98 -3.17
C ALA A 19 -6.89 -10.32 -3.86
N LYS A 20 -7.05 -10.36 -5.20
CA LYS A 20 -6.76 -11.57 -6.00
C LYS A 20 -5.31 -12.02 -5.90
N ALA A 21 -4.34 -11.11 -5.97
CA ALA A 21 -2.92 -11.46 -5.86
C ALA A 21 -2.58 -12.09 -4.49
N GLN A 22 -3.32 -11.71 -3.44
CA GLN A 22 -3.17 -12.24 -2.09
C GLN A 22 -4.08 -13.46 -1.80
N GLY A 23 -4.83 -13.95 -2.79
CA GLY A 23 -5.77 -15.06 -2.62
C GLY A 23 -6.98 -14.73 -1.74
N LEU A 24 -7.34 -13.45 -1.63
CA LEU A 24 -8.51 -13.00 -0.86
C LEU A 24 -9.74 -12.94 -1.77
N GLU A 25 -10.78 -13.67 -1.39
CA GLU A 25 -12.10 -13.58 -2.00
C GLU A 25 -12.92 -12.50 -1.30
N LEU A 26 -12.93 -11.30 -1.87
CA LEU A 26 -13.70 -10.16 -1.37
C LEU A 26 -14.78 -9.77 -2.37
N THR A 27 -15.96 -9.46 -1.86
CA THR A 27 -17.07 -8.91 -2.64
C THR A 27 -16.81 -7.44 -2.99
N ASP A 28 -17.51 -6.94 -4.01
CA ASP A 28 -17.42 -5.53 -4.41
C ASP A 28 -17.88 -4.57 -3.30
N ALA A 29 -18.83 -5.00 -2.46
CA ALA A 29 -19.28 -4.23 -1.30
C ALA A 29 -18.17 -4.11 -0.24
N GLU A 30 -17.47 -5.21 0.06
CA GLU A 30 -16.34 -5.21 0.99
C GLU A 30 -15.17 -4.38 0.45
N LEU A 31 -14.84 -4.53 -0.83
CA LEU A 31 -13.79 -3.74 -1.47
C LEU A 31 -14.11 -2.24 -1.45
N THR A 32 -15.37 -1.87 -1.67
CA THR A 32 -15.82 -0.47 -1.59
C THR A 32 -15.71 0.06 -0.16
N ALA A 33 -16.08 -0.74 0.84
CA ALA A 33 -15.98 -0.38 2.26
C ALA A 33 -14.53 -0.24 2.74
N LEU A 34 -13.59 -0.98 2.13
CA LEU A 34 -12.16 -0.91 2.45
C LEU A 34 -11.46 0.32 1.86
N LEU A 35 -12.02 0.91 0.80
CA LEU A 35 -11.37 1.99 0.06
C LEU A 35 -10.99 3.21 0.93
N PRO A 36 -11.85 3.72 1.82
CA PRO A 36 -11.49 4.83 2.72
C PRO A 36 -10.37 4.46 3.70
N LEU A 37 -10.35 3.22 4.19
CA LEU A 37 -9.34 2.74 5.14
C LEU A 37 -7.96 2.69 4.47
N VAL A 38 -7.88 2.12 3.27
CA VAL A 38 -6.61 2.02 2.54
C VAL A 38 -6.12 3.40 2.12
N GLU A 39 -7.03 4.31 1.73
CA GLU A 39 -6.68 5.69 1.41
C GLU A 39 -6.11 6.44 2.63
N GLY A 40 -6.71 6.28 3.81
CA GLY A 40 -6.18 6.84 5.06
C GLY A 40 -4.79 6.29 5.41
N GLY A 41 -4.56 5.00 5.19
CA GLY A 41 -3.24 4.37 5.33
C GLY A 41 -2.21 4.98 4.37
N ARG A 42 -2.56 5.17 3.09
CA ARG A 42 -1.67 5.80 2.09
C ARG A 42 -1.32 7.24 2.46
N GLN A 43 -2.27 8.03 2.94
CA GLN A 43 -2.01 9.40 3.41
C GLN A 43 -1.05 9.42 4.59
N SER A 44 -1.22 8.48 5.53
CA SER A 44 -0.33 8.34 6.69
C SER A 44 1.09 7.93 6.26
N LEU A 45 1.22 7.02 5.30
CA LEU A 45 2.51 6.62 4.73
C LEU A 45 3.17 7.75 3.91
N ALA A 46 2.38 8.59 3.25
CA ALA A 46 2.91 9.75 2.54
C ALA A 46 3.63 10.72 3.50
N ALA A 47 3.13 10.85 4.74
CA ALA A 47 3.72 11.73 5.76
C ALA A 47 5.12 11.29 6.21
N ILE A 48 5.45 10.01 6.06
CA ILE A 48 6.76 9.45 6.45
C ILE A 48 7.69 9.22 5.25
N ARG A 49 7.23 9.49 4.03
CA ARG A 49 7.99 9.19 2.80
C ARG A 49 9.30 9.95 2.71
N ASP A 50 9.30 11.19 3.16
CA ASP A 50 10.44 12.11 3.03
C ASP A 50 11.34 12.07 4.28
N LEU A 51 11.12 11.11 5.19
CA LEU A 51 12.01 10.89 6.32
C LEU A 51 13.37 10.38 5.84
N PRO A 52 14.49 10.88 6.41
CA PRO A 52 15.82 10.43 6.05
C PRO A 52 15.99 8.94 6.34
N VAL A 53 16.38 8.17 5.33
CA VAL A 53 16.73 6.75 5.45
C VAL A 53 18.20 6.64 5.83
N GLU A 54 18.55 7.19 7.00
CA GLU A 54 19.93 7.19 7.52
C GLU A 54 20.24 5.94 8.36
N CYS A 55 19.23 5.07 8.55
CA CYS A 55 19.33 3.90 9.42
C CYS A 55 19.18 2.61 8.61
N GLU A 56 19.95 1.60 9.01
CA GLU A 56 19.76 0.22 8.57
C GLU A 56 18.34 -0.27 8.92
N PRO A 57 17.72 -1.15 8.11
CA PRO A 57 16.43 -1.75 8.43
C PRO A 57 16.47 -2.49 9.77
N ALA A 58 15.39 -2.36 10.56
CA ALA A 58 15.30 -2.96 11.88
C ALA A 58 15.44 -4.50 11.89
N SER A 59 15.10 -5.15 10.77
CA SER A 59 15.33 -6.58 10.55
C SER A 59 16.08 -6.80 9.24
N GLN A 60 17.15 -7.59 9.31
CA GLN A 60 17.94 -8.01 8.16
C GLN A 60 17.83 -9.52 8.01
N PHE A 61 17.28 -9.99 6.89
CA PHE A 61 17.26 -11.41 6.58
C PHE A 61 18.60 -11.81 5.96
N ARG A 62 19.28 -12.81 6.54
CA ARG A 62 20.49 -13.42 5.96
C ARG A 62 20.16 -14.84 5.53
N ILE A 63 20.33 -15.12 4.24
CA ILE A 63 20.34 -16.50 3.71
C ILE A 63 21.77 -17.02 3.95
N LEU A 64 21.91 -18.06 4.76
CA LEU A 64 23.15 -18.82 4.93
C LEU A 64 23.22 -19.92 3.87
#